data_AF-A0A7V1N9Y0-F1
#
_entry.id   AF-A0A7V1N9Y0-F1
#
_cell.length_a   1.000
_cell.length_b   1.000
_cell.length_c   1.000
_cell.angle_alpha   90.00
_cell.angle_beta   90.00
_cell.angle_gamma   90.00
#
_symmetry.space_group_name_H-M   'P 1'
#
loop_
_entity.id
_entity.type
_entity.pdbx_description
1 polymer ?
#
loop_
_entity_poly.entity_id
_entity_poly.type
_entity_poly.pdbx_seq_one_letter_code
_entity_poly.pdbx_strand_id
1 'polypeptide(L)'
;MSAGGSSLRTLGISVIVAGLGLSMGFAAGGALRPSPARQSSAAPTPSAAEMESAVDSALHEPDLLERTTRLNELFGRLDAENVSGAVSAFDRLLIAADPCSVRGLLHAWSGFDGDAARSHVLTWKIPGKRTMGILETSAASAYFG
;
A
#
# COMPACT_ATOMS: atom_id res chain seq x y z
N MET A 1 66.39 16.76 -13.50
CA MET A 1 65.22 17.63 -13.23
C MET A 1 64.11 16.68 -12.79
N SER A 2 63.95 16.37 -11.49
CA SER A 2 63.19 17.11 -10.45
C SER A 2 61.81 17.55 -10.97
N ALA A 3 60.64 17.26 -10.40
CA ALA A 3 60.18 16.75 -9.09
C ALA A 3 58.81 16.05 -9.37
N GLY A 4 58.14 15.23 -8.54
CA GLY A 4 58.04 15.16 -7.08
C GLY A 4 56.56 15.17 -6.69
N GLY A 5 56.14 14.19 -5.89
CA GLY A 5 54.95 14.22 -5.03
C GLY A 5 53.60 13.82 -5.67
N SER A 6 52.64 13.22 -4.98
CA SER A 6 52.58 12.71 -3.62
C SER A 6 51.42 11.72 -3.52
N SER A 7 51.71 10.61 -2.87
CA SER A 7 50.82 9.62 -2.25
C SER A 7 49.46 10.16 -1.79
N LEU A 8 48.36 9.59 -2.29
CA LEU A 8 47.04 9.64 -1.63
C LEU A 8 46.63 8.22 -1.27
N ARG A 9 47.12 7.77 -0.11
CA ARG A 9 46.56 6.65 0.64
C ARG A 9 45.35 7.16 1.42
N THR A 10 44.16 7.09 0.83
CA THR A 10 42.92 7.32 1.60
C THR A 10 42.53 6.01 2.26
N LEU A 11 42.97 5.88 3.51
CA LEU A 11 42.52 4.86 4.46
C LEU A 11 41.02 5.01 4.72
N GLY A 12 40.34 3.87 4.75
CA GLY A 12 38.90 3.78 5.01
C GLY A 12 38.51 4.16 6.43
N ILE A 13 37.24 4.55 6.57
CA ILE A 13 36.54 4.57 7.86
C ILE A 13 35.18 3.92 7.61
N SER A 14 35.10 2.64 7.95
CA SER A 14 33.83 1.90 8.06
C SER A 14 33.09 2.43 9.30
N VAL A 15 31.98 3.12 9.09
CA VAL A 15 31.10 3.53 10.20
C VAL A 15 30.12 2.40 10.47
N ILE A 16 30.46 1.54 11.43
CA ILE A 16 29.55 0.57 12.03
C ILE A 16 28.77 1.31 13.10
N VAL A 17 27.52 1.71 12.81
CA VAL A 17 26.60 2.25 13.81
C VAL A 17 26.01 1.09 14.61
N ALA A 18 26.75 0.66 15.64
CA ALA A 18 26.24 -0.20 16.69
C ALA A 18 25.40 0.63 17.68
N GLY A 19 24.12 0.81 17.38
CA GLY A 19 23.16 1.43 18.28
C GLY A 19 22.66 0.46 19.35
N LEU A 20 23.48 0.18 20.36
CA LEU A 20 23.11 -0.61 21.53
C LEU A 20 22.61 0.35 22.63
N GLY A 21 21.36 0.80 22.48
CA GLY A 21 20.67 1.68 23.43
C GLY A 21 19.94 0.87 24.51
N LEU A 22 20.68 0.35 25.49
CA LEU A 22 20.15 -0.14 26.76
C LEU A 22 19.75 1.09 27.59
N SER A 23 18.47 1.48 27.55
CA SER A 23 17.92 2.49 28.46
C SER A 23 16.74 1.89 29.24
N MET A 24 17.08 1.55 30.48
CA MET A 24 16.18 1.15 31.55
C MET A 24 15.49 2.43 32.05
N GLY A 25 14.19 2.55 31.82
CA GLY A 25 13.39 3.70 32.28
C GLY A 25 11.93 3.29 32.43
N PHE A 26 11.54 2.97 33.66
CA PHE A 26 10.19 2.56 34.04
C PHE A 26 9.59 3.64 34.94
N ALA A 27 8.61 4.41 34.44
CA ALA A 27 7.43 4.87 35.18
C ALA A 27 6.56 5.87 34.38
N ALA A 28 5.28 5.49 34.25
CA ALA A 28 4.08 6.34 34.26
C ALA A 28 3.86 7.40 33.17
N GLY A 29 2.99 7.07 32.22
CA GLY A 29 2.31 8.03 31.35
C GLY A 29 1.93 7.39 30.01
N GLY A 30 0.66 7.04 29.82
CA GLY A 30 0.17 6.31 28.65
C GLY A 30 0.53 6.98 27.32
N ALA A 31 1.52 6.42 26.63
CA ALA A 31 1.84 6.71 25.24
C ALA A 31 1.90 5.38 24.50
N LEU A 32 1.10 5.31 23.43
CA LEU A 32 0.97 4.19 22.50
C LEU A 32 2.34 3.64 22.14
N ARG A 33 2.61 2.43 22.60
CA ARG A 33 3.80 1.66 22.24
C ARG A 33 3.82 1.57 20.69
N PRO A 34 4.88 2.01 19.99
CA PRO A 34 5.04 1.69 18.58
C PRO A 34 5.07 0.16 18.50
N SER A 35 4.10 -0.40 17.80
CA SER A 35 4.10 -1.83 17.49
C SER A 35 5.45 -2.14 16.83
N PRO A 36 6.20 -3.18 17.25
CA PRO A 36 7.40 -3.55 16.54
C PRO A 36 6.99 -3.79 15.10
N ALA A 37 7.61 -3.03 14.17
CA ALA A 37 7.43 -3.24 12.75
C ALA A 37 7.60 -4.75 12.52
N ARG A 38 6.50 -5.41 12.15
CA ARG A 38 6.50 -6.81 11.77
C ARG A 38 7.55 -6.88 10.68
N GLN A 39 8.71 -7.47 10.97
CA GLN A 39 9.70 -7.83 9.97
C GLN A 39 8.98 -8.86 9.10
N SER A 40 8.21 -8.36 8.14
CA SER A 40 7.62 -9.16 7.09
C SER A 40 8.82 -9.77 6.39
N SER A 41 8.89 -11.09 6.42
CA SER A 41 9.84 -11.88 5.65
C SER A 41 10.06 -11.20 4.31
N ALA A 42 11.31 -10.88 3.98
CA ALA A 42 11.69 -10.10 2.80
C ALA A 42 11.41 -10.91 1.52
N ALA A 43 10.13 -11.16 1.25
CA ALA A 43 9.67 -11.65 -0.03
C ALA A 43 10.12 -10.63 -1.07
N PRO A 44 10.71 -11.08 -2.18
CA PRO A 44 11.20 -10.17 -3.22
C PRO A 44 10.05 -9.28 -3.69
N THR A 45 10.30 -8.01 -3.92
CA THR A 45 9.32 -7.11 -4.54
C THR A 45 8.93 -7.67 -5.92
N PRO A 46 7.63 -7.80 -6.23
CA PRO A 46 7.22 -8.35 -7.50
C PRO A 46 7.46 -7.31 -8.61
N SER A 47 7.77 -7.78 -9.82
CA SER A 47 7.74 -6.95 -11.02
C SER A 47 6.31 -6.44 -11.31
N ALA A 48 6.17 -5.45 -12.19
CA ALA A 48 4.86 -4.94 -12.60
C ALA A 48 3.93 -6.07 -13.13
N ALA A 49 4.41 -6.97 -13.97
CA ALA A 49 3.60 -8.06 -14.51
C ALA A 49 3.15 -9.07 -13.43
N GLU A 50 4.05 -9.39 -12.48
CA GLU A 50 3.72 -10.24 -11.34
C GLU A 50 2.72 -9.57 -10.40
N MET A 51 2.88 -8.26 -10.16
CA MET A 51 1.95 -7.47 -9.35
C MET A 51 0.56 -7.43 -10.00
N GLU A 52 0.48 -7.22 -11.31
CA GLU A 52 -0.76 -7.24 -12.07
C GLU A 52 -1.49 -8.58 -11.91
N SER A 53 -0.78 -9.69 -12.18
CA SER A 53 -1.38 -11.03 -12.06
C SER A 53 -1.78 -11.36 -10.62
N ALA A 54 -1.01 -10.92 -9.63
CA ALA A 54 -1.31 -11.19 -8.23
C ALA A 54 -2.51 -10.37 -7.73
N VAL A 55 -2.59 -9.09 -8.11
CA VAL A 55 -3.73 -8.23 -7.78
C VAL A 55 -5.00 -8.72 -8.48
N ASP A 56 -4.91 -9.09 -9.77
CA ASP A 56 -6.04 -9.65 -10.52
C ASP A 56 -6.57 -10.93 -9.87
N SER A 57 -5.66 -11.85 -9.51
CA SER A 57 -6.02 -13.07 -8.78
C SER A 57 -6.65 -12.78 -7.41
N ALA A 58 -6.08 -11.84 -6.64
CA ALA A 58 -6.64 -11.45 -5.35
C ALA A 58 -8.03 -10.81 -5.49
N LEU A 59 -8.27 -9.99 -6.51
CA LEU A 59 -9.60 -9.38 -6.76
C LEU A 59 -10.68 -10.42 -7.10
N HIS A 60 -10.30 -11.57 -7.68
CA HIS A 60 -11.21 -12.67 -7.97
C HIS A 60 -11.46 -13.60 -6.76
N GLU A 61 -10.79 -13.40 -5.63
CA GLU A 61 -10.99 -14.21 -4.42
C GLU A 61 -12.42 -13.96 -3.86
N PRO A 62 -13.29 -15.00 -3.78
CA PRO A 62 -14.66 -14.85 -3.31
C PRO A 62 -14.76 -14.48 -1.83
N ASP A 63 -13.86 -15.00 -0.98
CA ASP A 63 -13.85 -14.69 0.44
C ASP A 63 -13.32 -13.27 0.68
N LEU A 64 -14.13 -12.42 1.31
CA LEU A 64 -13.80 -11.01 1.50
C LEU A 64 -12.61 -10.80 2.46
N LEU A 65 -12.45 -11.66 3.46
CA LEU A 65 -11.36 -11.56 4.43
C LEU A 65 -10.04 -11.99 3.78
N GLU A 66 -10.04 -13.10 3.05
CA GLU A 66 -8.88 -13.58 2.29
C GLU A 66 -8.48 -12.59 1.20
N ARG A 67 -9.45 -12.07 0.43
CA ARG A 67 -9.22 -11.02 -0.57
C ARG A 67 -8.53 -9.80 0.03
N THR A 68 -9.08 -9.28 1.14
CA THR A 68 -8.54 -8.09 1.81
C THR A 68 -7.14 -8.35 2.35
N THR A 69 -6.90 -9.53 2.94
CA THR A 69 -5.59 -9.91 3.49
C THR A 69 -4.54 -9.95 2.38
N ARG A 70 -4.83 -10.63 1.27
CA ARG A 70 -3.92 -10.71 0.11
C ARG A 70 -3.64 -9.34 -0.51
N LEU A 71 -4.67 -8.53 -0.71
CA LEU A 71 -4.50 -7.18 -1.26
C LEU A 71 -3.64 -6.29 -0.36
N ASN A 72 -3.84 -6.34 0.96
CA ASN A 72 -3.01 -5.58 1.90
C ASN A 72 -1.54 -6.03 1.88
N GLU A 73 -1.26 -7.33 1.76
CA GLU A 73 0.10 -7.84 1.60
C GLU A 73 0.76 -7.37 0.31
N LEU A 74 0.01 -7.36 -0.81
CA LEU A 74 0.48 -6.85 -2.09
C LEU A 74 0.72 -5.33 -2.05
N PHE A 75 -0.20 -4.58 -1.45
CA PHE A 75 -0.07 -3.12 -1.30
C PHE A 75 1.09 -2.73 -0.38
N GLY A 76 1.42 -3.56 0.61
CA GLY A 76 2.63 -3.38 1.42
C GLY A 76 3.94 -3.53 0.65
N ARG A 77 3.90 -4.06 -0.58
CA ARG A 77 5.03 -4.24 -1.50
C ARG A 77 4.93 -3.36 -2.75
N LEU A 78 3.99 -2.42 -2.78
CA LEU A 78 3.78 -1.51 -3.91
C LEU A 78 4.86 -0.43 -3.93
N ASP A 79 5.41 -0.15 -5.10
CA ASP A 79 6.38 0.92 -5.33
C ASP A 79 6.28 1.50 -6.76
N ALA A 80 7.20 2.42 -7.08
CA ALA A 80 7.23 3.09 -8.37
C ALA A 80 7.49 2.14 -9.57
N GLU A 81 8.10 0.98 -9.34
CA GLU A 81 8.45 0.03 -10.41
C GLU A 81 7.30 -0.92 -10.75
N ASN A 82 6.42 -1.21 -9.78
CA ASN A 82 5.35 -2.21 -9.95
C ASN A 82 3.92 -1.65 -9.89
N VAL A 83 3.73 -0.37 -9.54
CA VAL A 83 2.39 0.23 -9.41
C VAL A 83 1.57 0.17 -10.69
N SER A 84 2.21 0.28 -11.86
CA SER A 84 1.53 0.19 -13.15
C SER A 84 0.78 -1.15 -13.33
N GLY A 85 1.33 -2.24 -12.79
CA GLY A 85 0.69 -3.55 -12.82
C GLY A 85 -0.56 -3.61 -11.94
N ALA A 86 -0.46 -3.11 -10.70
CA ALA A 86 -1.61 -3.04 -9.80
C ALA A 86 -2.74 -2.17 -10.39
N VAL A 87 -2.39 -1.01 -10.96
CA VAL A 87 -3.33 -0.10 -11.61
C VAL A 87 -4.01 -0.75 -12.81
N SER A 88 -3.26 -1.45 -13.67
CA SER A 88 -3.81 -2.18 -14.83
C SER A 88 -4.88 -3.20 -14.41
N ALA A 89 -4.64 -3.95 -13.34
CA ALA A 89 -5.61 -4.90 -12.79
C ALA A 89 -6.90 -4.19 -12.29
N PHE A 90 -6.75 -3.08 -11.57
CA PHE A 90 -7.91 -2.30 -11.10
C PHE A 90 -8.67 -1.63 -12.24
N ASP A 91 -8.00 -1.13 -13.28
CA ASP A 91 -8.66 -0.50 -14.43
C ASP A 91 -9.58 -1.48 -15.16
N ARG A 92 -9.20 -2.77 -15.25
CA ARG A 92 -10.06 -3.82 -15.83
C ARG A 92 -11.29 -4.14 -14.97
N LEU A 93 -11.13 -4.12 -13.65
CA LEU A 93 -12.13 -4.58 -12.70
C LEU A 93 -12.80 -3.45 -11.92
N LEU A 94 -12.58 -2.18 -12.30
CA LEU A 94 -12.97 -1.02 -11.50
C LEU A 94 -14.45 -0.98 -11.14
N ILE A 95 -15.32 -1.48 -12.02
CA ILE A 95 -16.77 -1.54 -11.81
C ILE A 95 -17.13 -2.60 -10.75
N ALA A 96 -16.37 -3.69 -10.67
CA ALA A 96 -16.59 -4.81 -9.76
C ALA A 96 -15.78 -4.68 -8.45
N ALA A 97 -14.69 -3.91 -8.46
CA ALA A 97 -13.84 -3.69 -7.30
C ALA A 97 -14.62 -2.98 -6.20
N ASP A 98 -14.50 -3.50 -4.97
CA ASP A 98 -15.14 -2.86 -3.83
C ASP A 98 -14.42 -1.54 -3.48
N PRO A 99 -15.15 -0.53 -2.94
CA PRO A 99 -14.55 0.76 -2.61
C PRO A 99 -13.42 0.71 -1.57
N CYS A 100 -13.36 -0.33 -0.72
CA CYS A 100 -12.29 -0.47 0.27
C CYS A 100 -10.99 -0.90 -0.40
N SER A 101 -11.03 -1.86 -1.32
CA SER A 101 -9.88 -2.29 -2.12
C SER A 101 -9.30 -1.14 -2.94
N VAL A 102 -10.16 -0.35 -3.59
CA VAL A 102 -9.75 0.85 -4.35
C VAL A 102 -9.06 1.88 -3.44
N ARG A 103 -9.61 2.13 -2.25
CA ARG A 103 -9.00 3.03 -1.27
C ARG A 103 -7.65 2.52 -0.77
N GLY A 104 -7.51 1.20 -0.58
CA GLY A 104 -6.26 0.56 -0.20
C GLY A 104 -5.15 0.83 -1.22
N LEU A 105 -5.43 0.63 -2.51
CA LEU A 105 -4.49 0.94 -3.59
C LEU A 105 -4.08 2.42 -3.57
N LEU A 106 -5.04 3.34 -3.52
CA LEU A 106 -4.76 4.78 -3.53
C LEU A 106 -3.95 5.23 -2.30
N HIS A 107 -4.24 4.65 -1.12
CA HIS A 107 -3.47 4.93 0.09
C HIS A 107 -2.03 4.44 -0.07
N ALA A 108 -1.80 3.23 -0.57
CA ALA A 108 -0.46 2.69 -0.77
C ALA A 108 0.33 3.51 -1.81
N TRP A 109 -0.30 3.80 -2.95
CA TRP A 109 0.30 4.58 -4.04
C TRP A 109 0.65 6.00 -3.59
N SER A 110 -0.25 6.68 -2.88
CA SER A 110 0.02 8.06 -2.43
C SER A 110 1.16 8.18 -1.41
N GLY A 111 1.60 7.06 -0.81
CA GLY A 111 2.79 7.01 0.04
C GLY A 111 4.09 7.31 -0.69
N PHE A 112 4.17 7.10 -2.01
CA PHE A 112 5.37 7.37 -2.81
C PHE A 112 5.14 8.27 -4.02
N ASP A 113 3.93 8.32 -4.59
CA ASP A 113 3.59 9.22 -5.69
C ASP A 113 2.12 9.68 -5.60
N GLY A 114 1.87 10.65 -4.73
CA GLY A 114 0.54 11.21 -4.48
C GLY A 114 -0.07 11.95 -5.67
N ASP A 115 0.75 12.63 -6.46
CA ASP A 115 0.26 13.39 -7.62
C ASP A 115 -0.17 12.47 -8.75
N ALA A 116 0.57 11.38 -9.03
CA ALA A 116 0.14 10.39 -10.00
C ALA A 116 -1.12 9.64 -9.53
N ALA A 117 -1.18 9.23 -8.26
CA ALA A 117 -2.37 8.59 -7.69
C ALA A 117 -3.63 9.47 -7.83
N ARG A 118 -3.48 10.76 -7.52
CA ARG A 118 -4.56 11.75 -7.66
C ARG A 118 -4.93 12.00 -9.13
N SER A 119 -3.95 12.12 -10.02
CA SER A 119 -4.21 12.32 -11.44
C SER A 119 -4.97 11.13 -12.03
N HIS A 120 -4.57 9.90 -11.68
CA HIS A 120 -5.19 8.67 -12.17
C HIS A 120 -6.62 8.49 -11.68
N VAL A 121 -6.89 8.69 -10.38
CA VAL A 121 -8.26 8.54 -9.83
C VAL A 121 -9.26 9.50 -10.48
N LEU A 122 -8.81 10.67 -10.96
CA LEU A 122 -9.68 11.61 -11.67
C LEU A 122 -10.06 11.13 -13.08
N THR A 123 -9.33 10.17 -13.64
CA THR A 123 -9.68 9.53 -14.93
C THR A 123 -10.73 8.44 -14.77
N TRP A 124 -10.91 7.91 -13.57
CA TRP A 124 -11.85 6.84 -13.28
C TRP A 124 -13.29 7.30 -13.43
N LYS A 125 -13.99 6.70 -14.39
CA LYS A 125 -15.45 6.84 -14.53
C LYS A 125 -16.12 5.94 -13.50
N ILE A 126 -16.13 6.36 -12.24
CA ILE A 126 -16.93 5.70 -11.21
C ILE A 126 -18.39 5.95 -11.58
N PRO A 127 -19.18 4.92 -11.94
CA PRO A 127 -20.59 5.11 -12.18
C PRO A 127 -21.18 5.65 -10.89
N GLY A 128 -21.64 6.91 -10.90
CA GLY A 128 -22.28 7.50 -9.73
C GLY A 128 -23.35 6.54 -9.25
N LYS A 129 -23.21 6.03 -8.02
CA LYS A 129 -24.19 5.10 -7.44
C LYS A 129 -25.57 5.72 -7.58
N ARG A 130 -26.36 5.18 -8.51
CA ARG A 130 -27.79 5.46 -8.62
C ARG A 130 -28.40 5.01 -7.30
N THR A 131 -28.81 6.00 -6.50
CA THR A 131 -30.05 6.01 -5.72
C THR A 131 -30.54 4.65 -5.23
N MET A 132 -29.76 3.96 -4.40
CA MET A 132 -30.22 2.77 -3.67
C MET A 132 -30.83 3.25 -2.35
N GLY A 133 -31.97 3.94 -2.44
CA GLY A 133 -32.61 4.56 -1.27
C GLY A 133 -34.07 5.00 -1.47
N ILE A 134 -34.78 4.53 -2.50
CA ILE A 134 -36.20 4.92 -2.73
C ILE A 134 -37.14 3.70 -2.91
N LEU A 135 -36.70 2.46 -2.64
CA LEU A 135 -37.62 1.30 -2.73
C LEU A 135 -37.86 0.55 -1.41
N GLU A 136 -37.13 0.84 -0.33
CA GLU A 136 -37.39 0.18 0.96
C GLU A 136 -38.34 0.91 1.90
N THR A 137 -38.77 2.14 1.57
CA THR A 137 -39.75 2.88 2.40
C THR A 137 -41.21 2.66 2.00
N SER A 138 -41.49 1.89 0.92
CA SER A 138 -42.87 1.57 0.52
C SER A 138 -43.40 0.26 1.11
N ALA A 139 -42.54 -0.63 1.59
CA ALA A 139 -42.98 -1.89 2.22
C ALA A 139 -43.31 -1.72 3.71
N ALA A 140 -42.70 -0.76 4.41
CA ALA A 140 -42.99 -0.50 5.82
C ALA A 140 -44.34 0.19 6.05
N SER A 141 -44.92 0.85 5.03
CA SER A 141 -46.23 1.50 5.15
C SER A 141 -47.42 0.55 4.94
N ALA A 142 -47.20 -0.68 4.46
CA ALA A 142 -48.27 -1.66 4.24
C ALA A 142 -48.53 -2.56 5.47
N TYR A 143 -47.67 -2.51 6.49
CA TYR A 143 -47.82 -3.31 7.72
C TYR A 143 -48.30 -2.49 8.94
N PHE A 144 -48.52 -1.18 8.78
CA PHE A 144 -48.99 -0.27 9.84
C PHE A 144 -50.28 0.48 9.47
N GLY A 145 -51.04 -0.02 8.49
CA GLY A 145 -52.37 0.47 8.12
C GLY A 145 -53.47 -0.49 8.52
#